data_AF-A0A3M0FTR4-F1
#
_entry.id   AF-A0A3M0FTR4-F1
#
_cell.length_a   1.000
_cell.length_b   1.000
_cell.length_c   1.000
_cell.angle_alpha   90.00
_cell.angle_beta   90.00
_cell.angle_gamma   90.00
#
_symmetry.space_group_name_H-M   'P 1'
#
loop_
_entity.id
_entity.type
_entity.pdbx_description
1 polymer ?
#
loop_
_entity_poly.entity_id
_entity_poly.type
_entity_poly.pdbx_seq_one_letter_code
_entity_poly.pdbx_strand_id
1 'polypeptide(L)' 'MHTKTIADTARLTQLLSEALVLADTLELTVAAIHIDQALAQLPKPTPEA' A
#
# COMPACT_ATOMS: atom_id res chain seq x y z
N MET A 1 20.94 -8.02 6.86
CA MET A 1 19.51 -8.17 7.25
C MET A 1 18.61 -7.20 6.44
N HIS A 2 18.81 -7.04 5.12
CA HIS A 2 18.09 -6.05 4.29
C HIS A 2 16.96 -6.63 3.43
N THR A 3 16.88 -7.97 3.30
CA THR A 3 15.88 -8.66 2.47
C THR A 3 14.49 -8.68 3.07
N LYS A 4 14.36 -8.44 4.39
CA LYS A 4 13.06 -8.46 5.08
C LYS A 4 12.22 -7.22 4.71
N THR A 5 12.85 -6.05 4.66
CA THR A 5 12.19 -4.75 4.46
C THR A 5 11.49 -4.61 3.10
N ILE A 6 12.09 -5.12 2.01
CA ILE A 6 11.50 -5.02 0.66
C ILE A 6 10.31 -5.99 0.51
N ALA A 7 10.45 -7.22 1.02
CA ALA A 7 9.36 -8.20 1.04
C ALA A 7 8.18 -7.74 1.92
N ASP A 8 8.48 -7.12 3.07
CA ASP A 8 7.48 -6.50 3.94
C ASP A 8 6.80 -5.32 3.25
N THR A 9 7.52 -4.50 2.48
CA THR A 9 6.93 -3.38 1.72
C THR A 9 5.99 -3.90 0.63
N ALA A 10 6.38 -4.92 -0.14
CA ALA A 10 5.52 -5.50 -1.17
C ALA A 10 4.24 -6.12 -0.57
N ARG A 11 4.37 -6.83 0.56
CA ARG A 11 3.24 -7.39 1.30
C ARG A 11 2.33 -6.30 1.85
N LEU A 12 2.90 -5.21 2.36
CA LEU A 12 2.16 -4.05 2.86
C LEU A 12 1.40 -3.34 1.74
N THR A 13 2.03 -3.13 0.57
CA THR A 13 1.35 -2.60 -0.63
C THR A 13 0.15 -3.46 -1.00
N GLN A 14 0.33 -4.78 -1.05
CA GLN A 14 -0.77 -5.69 -1.40
C GLN A 14 -1.94 -5.58 -0.40
N LEU A 15 -1.65 -5.61 0.90
CA LEU A 15 -2.66 -5.47 1.95
C LEU A 15 -3.42 -4.13 1.84
N LEU A 16 -2.71 -3.04 1.57
CA LEU A 16 -3.32 -1.72 1.40
C LEU A 16 -4.16 -1.64 0.14
N SER A 17 -3.75 -2.27 -0.97
CA SER A 17 -4.59 -2.37 -2.17
C SER A 17 -5.86 -3.17 -1.92
N GLU A 18 -5.79 -4.29 -1.19
CA GLU A 18 -6.97 -5.07 -0.80
C GLU A 18 -7.89 -4.26 0.14
N ALA A 19 -7.32 -3.52 1.09
CA ALA A 19 -8.07 -2.64 1.98
C ALA A 19 -8.73 -1.47 1.24
N LEU A 20 -8.10 -0.94 0.19
CA LEU A 20 -8.67 0.14 -0.64
C LEU A 20 -9.93 -0.34 -1.36
N VAL A 21 -9.88 -1.52 -1.98
CA VAL A 21 -11.03 -2.15 -2.64
C VAL A 21 -12.16 -2.42 -1.64
N LEU A 22 -11.82 -2.88 -0.44
CA LEU A 22 -12.81 -3.09 0.62
C LEU A 22 -13.44 -1.77 1.07
N ALA A 23 -12.63 -0.71 1.26
CA ALA A 23 -13.11 0.61 1.65
C ALA A 23 -14.05 1.21 0.59
N ASP A 24 -13.73 1.03 -0.70
CA ASP A 24 -14.58 1.44 -1.81
C ASP A 24 -15.91 0.66 -1.83
N THR A 25 -15.85 -0.67 -1.63
CA THR A 25 -17.03 -1.55 -1.54
C THR A 25 -17.97 -1.18 -0.40
N LEU A 26 -17.40 -0.70 0.72
CA LEU A 26 -18.15 -0.29 1.91
C LEU A 26 -18.54 1.21 1.88
N GLU A 27 -18.29 1.92 0.78
CA GLU A 27 -18.51 3.36 0.63
C GLU A 27 -17.81 4.21 1.72
N LEU A 28 -16.71 3.71 2.27
CA LEU A 28 -15.92 4.38 3.30
C LEU A 28 -14.91 5.34 2.66
N THR A 29 -15.41 6.43 2.09
CA THR A 29 -14.61 7.42 1.32
C THR A 29 -13.39 7.93 2.10
N VAL A 30 -13.55 8.22 3.40
CA VAL A 30 -12.45 8.69 4.24
C VAL A 30 -11.38 7.61 4.44
N ALA A 31 -11.77 6.35 4.57
CA ALA A 31 -10.82 5.25 4.67
C ALA A 31 -10.06 5.05 3.35
N ALA A 32 -10.77 5.10 2.22
CA ALA A 32 -10.16 4.99 0.89
C ALA A 32 -9.10 6.08 0.65
N ILE A 33 -9.39 7.34 1.02
CA ILE A 33 -8.42 8.46 0.91
C ILE A 33 -7.16 8.20 1.73
N HIS A 34 -7.32 7.79 2.99
CA HIS A 34 -6.15 7.52 3.85
C HIS A 34 -5.33 6.33 3.37
N ILE A 35 -5.97 5.30 2.82
CA ILE A 35 -5.29 4.14 2.25
C ILE A 35 -4.51 4.53 1.00
N ASP A 36 -5.09 5.36 0.12
CA ASP A 36 -4.41 5.89 -1.07
C ASP A 36 -3.20 6.76 -0.68
N GLN A 37 -3.35 7.63 0.32
CA GLN A 37 -2.25 8.42 0.87
C GLN A 37 -1.15 7.55 1.50
N ALA A 38 -1.50 6.43 2.14
CA ALA A 38 -0.53 5.48 2.68
C ALA A 38 0.23 4.76 1.56
N LEU A 39 -0.47 4.33 0.50
CA LEU A 39 0.15 3.74 -0.70
C LEU A 39 1.12 4.72 -1.38
N ALA A 40 0.75 6.00 -1.47
CA ALA A 40 1.60 7.04 -2.06
C ALA A 40 2.88 7.32 -1.26
N GLN A 41 2.87 7.04 0.06
CA GLN A 41 4.03 7.21 0.94
C GLN A 41 4.96 6.01 0.98
N LEU A 42 4.55 4.86 0.42
CA LEU A 42 5.43 3.69 0.36
C LEU A 42 6.62 3.96 -0.57
N PRO A 43 7.83 3.55 -0.18
CA PRO A 43 9.01 3.70 -1.04
C PRO A 43 8.77 2.91 -2.33
N LYS A 44 8.68 3.62 -3.46
CA LYS A 44 8.66 2.98 -4.77
C LYS A 44 9.92 2.14 -4.91
N PRO A 45 9.83 0.88 -5.38
CA PRO A 45 11.03 0.15 -5.76
C PRO A 45 11.69 0.97 -6.86
N THR A 46 12.83 1.58 -6.55
CA THR A 46 13.67 2.25 -7.53
C THR A 46 14.00 1.20 -8.59
N PRO A 47 13.66 1.40 -9.87
CA PRO A 47 14.24 0.58 -10.92
C PRO A 47 15.71 0.95 -10.97
N GLU A 48 16.58 0.13 -10.37
CA GLU A 48 18.02 0.20 -10.64
C GLU A 48 18.21 -0.03 -12.15
N ALA A 49 18.87 0.94 -12.78
CA ALA A 49 19.15 1.03 -14.21
C ALA A 49 20.21 0.02 -14.66
#